data_AF-A0A4S2LDU6-F1
#
_entry.id   AF-A0A4S2LDU6-F1
#
_cell.length_a   1.000
_cell.length_b   1.000
_cell.length_c   1.000
_cell.angle_alpha   90.00
_cell.angle_beta   90.00
_cell.angle_gamma   90.00
#
_symmetry.space_group_name_H-M   'P 1'
#
loop_
_entity.id
_entity.type
_entity.pdbx_description
1 polymer ?
#
loop_
_entity_poly.entity_id
_entity_poly.type
_entity_poly.pdbx_seq_one_letter_code
_entity_poly.pdbx_strand_id
1 'polypeptide(L)' 'MSGRGKGGKIRVKAKTRSSRAGLQFPVGRVHRLLRKSNCAERRARIIPRHSQLAIRNDKELNKLLGGVTIAQGGLLQNI' A
#
# COMPACT_ATOMS: atom_id res chain seq x y z
N MET A 1 -46.05 6.94 19.70
CA MET A 1 -45.09 6.00 19.07
C MET A 1 -43.72 6.67 19.10
N SER A 2 -42.86 6.34 20.08
CA SER A 2 -41.59 7.05 20.25
C SER A 2 -40.56 6.59 19.20
N GLY A 3 -40.22 7.51 18.30
CA GLY A 3 -39.10 7.35 17.37
C GLY A 3 -37.79 7.29 18.15
N ARG A 4 -37.27 6.08 18.33
CA ARG A 4 -35.98 5.84 18.99
C ARG A 4 -34.87 6.33 18.07
N GLY A 5 -34.56 7.63 18.16
CA GLY A 5 -33.38 8.23 17.54
C GLY A 5 -32.13 7.43 17.91
N LYS A 6 -31.36 7.02 16.91
CA LYS A 6 -30.11 6.26 17.07
C LYS A 6 -29.04 7.15 17.72
N GLY A 7 -29.14 7.39 19.02
CA GLY A 7 -28.24 8.30 19.73
C GLY A 7 -28.19 7.99 21.21
N GLY A 8 -28.03 6.72 21.56
CA GLY A 8 -28.09 6.30 22.96
C GLY A 8 -27.69 4.85 23.11
N LYS A 9 -26.46 4.54 22.70
CA LYS A 9 -25.80 3.30 23.12
C LYS A 9 -24.49 3.73 23.75
N ILE A 10 -24.10 3.03 24.83
CA ILE A 10 -22.74 3.05 25.39
C ILE A 10 -21.79 3.24 24.22
N ARG A 11 -20.87 4.20 24.29
CA ARG A 11 -20.01 4.58 23.17
C ARG A 11 -19.01 3.45 22.89
N VAL A 12 -19.53 2.34 22.37
CA VAL A 12 -18.80 1.18 21.91
C VAL A 12 -17.98 1.68 20.74
N LYS A 13 -16.68 1.45 20.79
CA LYS A 13 -15.74 1.88 19.75
C LYS A 13 -16.27 1.42 18.39
N ALA A 14 -16.60 2.38 17.52
CA ALA A 14 -17.12 2.07 16.20
C ALA A 14 -16.09 1.26 15.40
N LYS A 15 -16.53 0.18 14.74
CA LYS A 15 -15.66 -0.63 13.87
C LYS A 15 -15.01 0.25 12.79
N THR A 16 -13.70 0.10 12.60
CA THR A 16 -12.93 0.88 11.62
C THR A 16 -13.29 0.50 10.18
N ARG A 17 -13.04 1.40 9.22
CA ARG A 17 -13.26 1.12 7.77
C ARG A 17 -12.40 -0.05 7.27
N SER A 18 -11.18 -0.21 7.77
CA SER A 18 -10.32 -1.36 7.45
C SER A 18 -10.92 -2.67 7.94
N SER A 19 -11.36 -2.72 9.19
CA SER A 19 -11.97 -3.91 9.78
C SER A 19 -13.28 -4.32 9.10
N ARG A 20 -14.03 -3.38 8.53
CA ARG A 20 -15.23 -3.67 7.72
C ARG A 20 -14.90 -4.20 6.33
N ALA A 21 -13.76 -3.81 5.77
CA ALA A 21 -13.32 -4.19 4.43
C ALA A 21 -12.44 -5.46 4.41
N GLY A 22 -12.09 -6.02 5.58
CA GLY A 22 -11.21 -7.19 5.66
C GLY A 22 -9.76 -6.93 5.25
N LEU A 23 -9.32 -5.67 5.25
CA LEU A 23 -8.01 -5.28 4.77
C LEU A 23 -7.06 -4.97 5.93
N GLN A 24 -5.84 -5.48 5.84
CA GLN A 24 -4.74 -5.14 6.76
C GLN A 24 -4.22 -3.71 6.56
N PHE A 25 -4.41 -3.17 5.36
CA PHE A 25 -4.01 -1.80 5.06
C PHE A 25 -4.96 -0.76 5.68
N PRO A 26 -4.43 0.42 6.06
CA PRO A 26 -5.23 1.46 6.71
C PRO A 26 -6.12 2.20 5.69
N VAL A 27 -7.32 1.68 5.42
CA VAL A 27 -8.27 2.19 4.40
C VAL A 27 -8.57 3.68 4.56
N GLY A 28 -8.73 4.18 5.79
CA GLY A 28 -8.94 5.61 6.02
C GLY A 28 -7.73 6.48 5.67
N ARG A 29 -6.51 5.97 5.91
CA ARG A 29 -5.26 6.65 5.56
C ARG A 29 -5.02 6.57 4.05
N VAL A 30 -5.22 5.41 3.44
CA VAL A 30 -5.16 5.23 1.98
C VAL A 30 -6.15 6.16 1.30
N HIS A 31 -7.42 6.22 1.75
CA HIS A 31 -8.39 7.17 1.21
C HIS A 31 -7.96 8.63 1.37
N ARG A 32 -7.37 9.02 2.52
CA ARG A 32 -6.83 10.38 2.70
C ARG A 32 -5.59 10.63 1.83
N LEU A 33 -4.73 9.64 1.67
CA LEU A 33 -3.52 9.71 0.84
C LEU A 33 -3.91 9.73 -0.63
N LEU A 34 -4.84 8.92 -1.12
CA LEU A 34 -5.38 9.00 -2.48
C LEU A 34 -6.07 10.35 -2.74
N ARG A 35 -6.67 10.96 -1.71
CA ARG A 35 -7.14 12.35 -1.78
C ARG A 35 -6.01 13.40 -1.78
N LYS A 36 -4.78 13.05 -1.42
CA LYS A 36 -3.64 13.97 -1.23
C LYS A 36 -2.37 13.63 -2.04
N SER A 37 -2.28 12.47 -2.68
CA SER A 37 -1.03 11.85 -3.15
C SER A 37 -1.31 10.56 -3.93
N ASN A 38 -0.45 10.26 -4.90
CA ASN A 38 -0.54 9.06 -5.72
C ASN A 38 0.37 7.94 -5.17
N CYS A 39 -0.28 6.94 -4.58
CA CYS A 39 0.09 5.51 -4.46
C CYS A 39 1.35 5.06 -3.70
N ALA A 40 1.34 3.77 -3.34
CA ALA A 40 1.87 3.21 -2.09
C ALA A 40 3.10 2.30 -2.25
N GLU A 41 3.78 2.04 -1.13
CA GLU A 41 5.00 1.23 -1.01
C GLU A 41 4.77 -0.02 -0.13
N ARG A 42 5.52 -1.11 -0.35
CA ARG A 42 5.50 -2.33 0.48
C ARG A 42 6.91 -2.90 0.66
N ARG A 43 7.29 -3.31 1.89
CA ARG A 43 8.58 -3.96 2.24
C ARG A 43 8.42 -5.01 3.35
N ALA A 44 9.29 -6.03 3.40
CA ALA A 44 9.43 -7.01 4.50
C ALA A 44 10.91 -7.31 4.88
N ARG A 45 11.79 -6.33 4.64
CA ARG A 45 13.27 -6.39 4.58
C ARG A 45 13.78 -7.08 3.32
N ILE A 46 13.74 -6.27 2.29
CA ILE A 46 14.26 -6.53 0.95
C ILE A 46 15.53 -5.68 0.86
N ILE A 47 16.67 -6.26 0.46
CA ILE A 47 17.87 -5.47 0.14
C ILE A 47 17.74 -4.93 -1.29
N PRO A 48 18.37 -3.78 -1.63
CA PRO A 48 18.17 -3.15 -2.93
C PRO A 48 18.47 -4.06 -4.14
N ARG A 49 19.42 -5.00 -3.99
CA ARG A 49 19.72 -6.00 -5.03
C ARG A 49 18.55 -6.94 -5.33
N HIS A 50 17.80 -7.38 -4.32
CA HIS A 50 16.63 -8.25 -4.52
C HIS A 50 15.53 -7.52 -5.29
N SER A 51 15.29 -6.24 -4.95
CA SER A 51 14.36 -5.39 -5.70
C SER A 51 14.81 -5.20 -7.15
N GLN A 52 16.09 -4.90 -7.38
CA GLN A 52 16.63 -4.72 -8.73
C GLN A 52 16.47 -5.98 -9.58
N LEU A 53 16.84 -7.16 -9.05
CA LEU A 53 16.71 -8.42 -9.80
C LEU A 53 15.25 -8.75 -10.11
N ALA A 54 14.35 -8.62 -9.12
CA ALA A 54 12.93 -8.87 -9.33
C ALA A 54 12.32 -7.94 -10.38
N ILE A 55 12.71 -6.65 -10.37
CA ILE A 55 12.20 -5.65 -11.32
C ILE A 55 12.77 -5.86 -12.72
N ARG A 56 14.08 -6.12 -12.85
CA ARG A 56 14.73 -6.24 -14.17
C ARG A 56 14.44 -7.56 -14.88
N ASN A 57 14.14 -8.62 -14.12
CA ASN A 57 13.75 -9.93 -14.68
C ASN A 57 12.26 -9.97 -15.10
N ASP A 58 11.42 -9.10 -14.55
CA ASP A 58 10.02 -8.99 -14.93
C ASP A 58 9.81 -7.96 -16.04
N LYS A 59 9.13 -8.35 -17.13
CA LYS A 59 8.97 -7.48 -18.31
C LYS A 59 8.10 -6.25 -18.03
N GLU A 60 7.04 -6.40 -17.24
CA GLU A 60 6.10 -5.32 -16.95
C GLU A 60 6.71 -4.33 -15.98
N LEU A 61 7.37 -4.82 -14.93
CA LEU A 61 8.05 -4.00 -13.93
C LEU A 61 9.29 -3.31 -14.52
N ASN A 62 10.07 -3.98 -15.36
CA ASN A 62 11.22 -3.37 -16.02
C ASN A 62 10.77 -2.25 -16.98
N LYS A 63 9.64 -2.44 -17.68
CA LYS A 63 9.04 -1.41 -18.54
C LYS A 63 8.50 -0.25 -17.71
N LEU A 64 7.78 -0.54 -16.63
CA LEU A 64 7.17 0.46 -15.75
C LEU A 64 8.23 1.32 -15.04
N LEU A 65 9.36 0.73 -14.66
CA LEU A 65 10.44 1.36 -13.89
C LEU A 65 11.72 1.59 -14.71
N GLY A 66 11.61 1.63 -16.04
CA GLY A 66 12.74 1.72 -16.96
C GLY A 66 13.67 2.91 -16.69
N GLY A 67 13.10 4.08 -16.41
CA GLY A 67 13.83 5.32 -16.09
C GLY A 67 14.17 5.53 -14.61
N VAL A 68 13.88 4.56 -13.75
CA VAL A 68 14.13 4.67 -12.30
C VAL A 68 15.45 3.99 -11.95
N THR A 69 16.35 4.73 -11.29
CA THR A 69 17.60 4.19 -10.75
C THR A 69 17.36 3.62 -9.36
N ILE A 70 17.64 2.32 -9.18
CA ILE A 70 17.61 1.67 -7.87
C ILE A 70 19.00 1.79 -7.24
N ALA A 71 19.15 2.72 -6.29
CA ALA A 71 20.38 2.87 -5.53
C ALA A 71 20.78 1.54 -4.86
N GLN A 72 22.08 1.20 -4.90
CA GLN A 72 22.64 -0.06 -4.37
C GLN A 72 22.09 -1.35 -5.03
N GLY A 73 21.37 -1.24 -6.14
CA GLY A 73 20.82 -2.40 -6.86
C GLY A 73 21.83 -3.15 -7.74
N GLY A 74 22.93 -2.50 -8.17
CA GLY A 74 23.89 -3.05 -9.14
C GLY A 74 23.30 -3.27 -10.54
N LEU A 75 24.11 -3.78 -11.48
CA LEU A 75 23.69 -4.09 -12.86
C LEU A 75 23.36 -5.59 -13.03
N LEU A 76 22.56 -5.93 -14.03
CA LEU A 76 22.46 -7.32 -14.50
C LEU A 76 23.76 -7.65 -15.24
N GLN A 77 24.36 -8.79 -14.93
CA GLN A 77 25.53 -9.27 -15.65
C GLN A 77 25.06 -9.87 -16.98
N ASN A 78 25.61 -9.39 -18.08
CA ASN A 78 25.45 -9.97 -19.41
C ASN A 78 26.85 -10.30 -19.92
N ILE A 79 27.09 -11.57 -20.27
CA ILE A 79 28.32 -12.01 -20.94
C ILE A 79 28.09 -11.87 -22.44
#